data_AF-A0A172Z0H6-F1
#
_entry.id   AF-A0A172Z0H6-F1
#
_cell.length_a   1.000
_cell.length_b   1.000
_cell.length_c   1.000
_cell.angle_alpha   90.00
_cell.angle_beta   90.00
_cell.angle_gamma   90.00
#
_symmetry.space_group_name_H-M   'P 1'
#
loop_
_entity.id
_entity.type
_entity.pdbx_description
1 polymer ?
#
loop_
_entity_poly.entity_id
_entity_poly.type
_entity_poly.pdbx_seq_one_letter_code
_entity_poly.pdbx_strand_id
1 'polypeptide(L)'
;MITNAGRDPRTIARNIPGILNAIFPGLTPGIVSFYNKLAIDCAVIVVPAEAIQASELQKSLLFELAFAVGEQRVLGNNPTWGECVATATDRQSRFFDAISPSEISENDQRIALRVADNLVTMVKQVATDCDSAYGAAPVIPGFRWIASGTGDFFAGSTLIEVKCIAGNFSAADYRQVAMYWLLSYAAAVETGNYEWRSCVLMNPRTGKLVNIHFDEFIHLTGGGRSKVEILQAFAATLTDIQKF
;
A
#
# COMPACT_ATOMS: atom_id res chain seq x y z
N MET A 1 12.54 -13.36 19.12
CA MET A 1 11.35 -12.54 19.42
C MET A 1 11.06 -11.68 18.22
N ILE A 2 9.98 -11.94 17.48
CA ILE A 2 9.55 -11.06 16.38
C ILE A 2 8.93 -9.82 17.07
N THR A 3 9.52 -8.65 16.88
CA THR A 3 8.98 -7.37 17.38
C THR A 3 7.58 -7.12 16.78
N ASN A 4 6.77 -6.23 17.37
CA ASN A 4 5.47 -5.88 16.77
C ASN A 4 5.60 -5.40 15.30
N ALA A 5 6.72 -4.74 14.96
CA ALA A 5 7.07 -4.36 13.59
C ALA A 5 7.40 -5.55 12.66
N GLY A 6 7.79 -6.71 13.18
CA GLY A 6 7.97 -7.91 12.38
C GLY A 6 6.68 -8.70 12.14
N ARG A 7 5.58 -8.30 12.81
CA ARG A 7 4.26 -8.96 12.75
C ARG A 7 3.21 -8.12 12.05
N ASP A 8 3.57 -6.94 11.53
CA ASP A 8 2.62 -6.13 10.80
C ASP A 8 2.27 -6.77 9.44
N PRO A 9 1.06 -6.53 8.91
CA PRO A 9 0.58 -7.18 7.70
C PRO A 9 1.46 -6.95 6.45
N ARG A 10 2.03 -5.74 6.30
CA ARG A 10 2.88 -5.35 5.17
C ARG A 10 4.20 -6.10 5.22
N THR A 11 4.81 -6.18 6.40
CA THR A 11 6.06 -6.91 6.61
C THR A 11 5.89 -8.41 6.36
N ILE A 12 4.80 -9.03 6.82
CA ILE A 12 4.54 -10.45 6.59
C ILE A 12 4.34 -10.74 5.10
N ALA A 13 3.51 -9.94 4.40
CA ALA A 13 3.27 -10.13 2.97
C ALA A 13 4.55 -10.03 2.13
N ARG A 14 5.52 -9.23 2.57
CA ARG A 14 6.82 -9.06 1.93
C ARG A 14 7.82 -10.17 2.30
N ASN A 15 8.01 -10.42 3.59
CA ASN A 15 9.12 -11.22 4.10
C ASN A 15 8.78 -12.70 4.25
N ILE A 16 7.51 -13.07 4.33
CA ILE A 16 7.04 -14.47 4.44
C ILE A 16 6.06 -14.78 3.29
N PRO A 17 6.51 -14.66 2.02
CA PRO A 17 5.62 -14.81 0.87
C PRO A 17 5.03 -16.22 0.75
N GLY A 18 5.67 -17.23 1.37
CA GLY A 18 5.21 -18.62 1.36
C GLY A 18 3.79 -18.81 1.91
N ILE A 19 3.39 -18.01 2.92
CA ILE A 19 2.02 -18.04 3.45
C ILE A 19 1.04 -17.69 2.33
N LEU A 20 1.22 -16.52 1.71
CA LEU A 20 0.28 -16.05 0.70
C LEU A 20 0.36 -16.82 -0.62
N ASN A 21 1.52 -17.38 -0.97
CA ASN A 21 1.63 -18.24 -2.13
C ASN A 21 0.83 -19.54 -1.95
N ALA A 22 0.74 -20.07 -0.73
CA ALA A 22 -0.08 -21.25 -0.43
C ALA A 22 -1.58 -20.92 -0.44
N ILE A 23 -1.95 -19.73 0.02
CA ILE A 23 -3.35 -19.27 0.07
C ILE A 23 -3.86 -18.84 -1.32
N PHE A 24 -3.03 -18.14 -2.09
CA PHE A 24 -3.32 -17.62 -3.42
C PHE A 24 -2.37 -18.19 -4.48
N PRO A 25 -2.44 -19.50 -4.77
CA PRO A 25 -1.54 -20.14 -5.72
C PRO A 25 -1.67 -19.60 -7.14
N GLY A 26 -2.82 -18.99 -7.48
CA GLY A 26 -3.07 -18.37 -8.78
C GLY A 26 -2.44 -16.98 -8.94
N LEU A 27 -1.85 -16.38 -7.89
CA LEU A 27 -1.10 -15.12 -8.00
C LEU A 27 0.26 -15.33 -8.70
N THR A 28 0.17 -15.74 -9.96
CA THR A 28 1.31 -16.05 -10.83
C THR A 28 1.85 -14.77 -11.48
N PRO A 29 3.06 -14.81 -12.06
CA PRO A 29 3.57 -13.70 -12.88
C PRO A 29 2.63 -13.30 -14.03
N GLY A 30 1.86 -14.25 -14.58
CA GLY A 30 0.87 -13.99 -15.62
C GLY A 30 -0.28 -13.12 -15.12
N ILE A 31 -0.83 -13.41 -13.94
CA ILE A 31 -1.88 -12.60 -13.31
C ILE A 31 -1.35 -11.22 -12.90
N VAL A 32 -0.13 -11.15 -12.38
CA VAL A 32 0.53 -9.86 -12.08
C VAL A 32 0.68 -9.02 -13.36
N SER A 33 1.10 -9.64 -14.48
CA SER A 33 1.19 -8.95 -15.77
C SER A 33 -0.17 -8.51 -16.29
N PHE A 34 -1.20 -9.34 -16.14
CA PHE A 34 -2.58 -9.02 -16.49
C PHE A 34 -3.06 -7.75 -15.77
N TYR A 35 -2.95 -7.69 -14.44
CA TYR A 35 -3.36 -6.49 -13.69
C TYR A 35 -2.56 -5.24 -14.07
N ASN A 36 -1.24 -5.37 -14.29
CA ASN A 36 -0.44 -4.22 -14.74
C ASN A 36 -0.84 -3.73 -16.13
N LYS A 37 -1.33 -4.61 -17.03
CA LYS A 37 -1.87 -4.20 -18.34
C LYS A 37 -3.20 -3.46 -18.22
N LEU A 38 -3.95 -3.67 -17.13
CA LEU A 38 -5.17 -2.92 -16.82
C LEU A 38 -4.88 -1.56 -16.15
N ALA A 39 -3.61 -1.20 -15.96
CA ALA A 39 -3.26 0.09 -15.37
C ALA A 39 -3.76 1.24 -16.24
N ILE A 40 -4.48 2.18 -15.62
CA ILE A 40 -4.93 3.42 -16.24
C ILE A 40 -3.92 4.54 -15.98
N ASP A 41 -3.89 5.50 -16.90
CA ASP A 41 -3.15 6.75 -16.76
C ASP A 41 -4.05 7.81 -16.15
N CYS A 42 -3.70 8.29 -14.96
CA CYS A 42 -4.34 9.44 -14.34
C CYS A 42 -3.84 10.74 -14.98
N ALA A 43 -4.71 11.76 -15.03
CA ALA A 43 -4.40 13.08 -15.56
C ALA A 43 -3.49 13.88 -14.61
N VAL A 44 -2.24 13.45 -14.46
CA VAL A 44 -1.22 14.06 -13.61
C VAL A 44 0.07 14.30 -14.39
N ILE A 45 0.94 15.14 -13.85
CA ILE A 45 2.24 15.42 -14.48
C ILE A 45 3.27 14.46 -13.86
N VAL A 46 3.72 13.49 -14.66
CA VAL A 46 4.70 12.50 -14.23
C VAL A 46 6.03 13.15 -13.86
N VAL A 47 6.76 12.54 -12.93
CA VAL A 47 8.10 13.01 -12.56
C VAL A 47 9.14 12.40 -13.50
N PRO A 48 9.92 13.21 -14.24
CA PRO A 48 10.97 12.70 -15.12
C PRO A 48 12.02 11.89 -14.36
N ALA A 49 12.53 10.84 -14.98
CA ALA A 49 13.53 9.96 -14.36
C ALA A 49 14.83 10.71 -14.07
N GLU A 50 15.19 11.65 -14.95
CA GLU A 50 16.39 12.49 -14.88
C GLU A 50 16.33 13.41 -13.66
N ALA A 51 15.16 13.98 -13.35
CA ALA A 51 14.97 14.80 -12.15
C ALA A 51 15.22 14.00 -10.87
N ILE A 52 14.72 12.75 -10.82
CA ILE A 52 14.92 11.83 -9.69
C ILE A 52 16.37 11.36 -9.60
N GLN A 53 17.06 11.18 -10.73
CA GLN A 53 18.48 10.83 -10.74
C GLN A 53 19.36 11.99 -10.22
N ALA A 54 18.94 13.23 -10.45
CA ALA A 54 19.58 14.44 -9.93
C ALA A 54 19.17 14.79 -8.48
N SER A 55 18.43 13.91 -7.81
CA SER A 55 18.08 14.07 -6.39
C SER A 55 19.30 13.86 -5.49
N GLU A 56 19.46 14.70 -4.48
CA GLU A 56 20.54 14.57 -3.49
C GLU A 56 20.12 13.66 -2.31
N LEU A 57 18.81 13.52 -2.09
CA LEU A 57 18.27 12.62 -1.09
C LEU A 57 18.37 11.15 -1.52
N GLN A 58 18.48 10.27 -0.53
CA GLN A 58 18.18 8.86 -0.76
C GLN A 58 16.75 8.72 -1.29
N LYS A 59 16.57 7.95 -2.37
CA LYS A 59 15.28 7.82 -3.06
C LYS A 59 14.15 7.36 -2.14
N SER A 60 14.44 6.47 -1.18
CA SER A 60 13.47 6.05 -0.16
C SER A 60 12.98 7.23 0.67
N LEU A 61 13.88 8.06 1.17
CA LEU A 61 13.55 9.26 1.94
C LEU A 61 12.85 10.32 1.08
N LEU A 62 13.28 10.53 -0.17
CA LEU A 62 12.61 11.47 -1.09
C LEU A 62 11.13 11.13 -1.26
N PHE A 63 10.81 9.85 -1.48
CA PHE A 63 9.43 9.43 -1.69
C PHE A 63 8.64 9.30 -0.39
N GLU A 64 9.30 9.02 0.74
CA GLU A 64 8.66 9.11 2.05
C GLU A 64 8.29 10.55 2.39
N LEU A 65 9.17 11.52 2.10
CA LEU A 65 8.90 12.94 2.24
C LEU A 65 7.73 13.37 1.36
N ALA A 66 7.74 12.96 0.09
CA ALA A 66 6.64 13.22 -0.82
C ALA A 66 5.31 12.67 -0.31
N PHE A 67 5.32 11.44 0.21
CA PHE A 67 4.15 10.80 0.81
C PHE A 67 3.68 11.57 2.05
N ALA A 68 4.57 11.95 2.97
CA ALA A 68 4.24 12.72 4.17
C ALA A 68 3.59 14.08 3.83
N VAL A 69 4.11 14.78 2.81
CA VAL A 69 3.50 16.03 2.32
C VAL A 69 2.12 15.77 1.72
N GLY A 70 2.02 14.76 0.85
CA GLY A 70 0.76 14.44 0.16
C GLY A 70 -0.33 13.94 1.10
N GLU A 71 0.01 13.13 2.11
CA GLU A 71 -0.91 12.64 3.14
C GLU A 71 -1.56 13.79 3.90
N GLN A 72 -0.77 14.76 4.37
CA GLN A 72 -1.29 15.94 5.05
C GLN A 72 -2.20 16.77 4.15
N ARG A 73 -1.83 16.95 2.87
CA ARG A 73 -2.66 17.68 1.90
C ARG A 73 -3.96 16.95 1.55
N VAL A 74 -3.94 15.61 1.50
CA VAL A 74 -5.16 14.79 1.34
C VAL A 74 -6.12 15.06 2.50
N LEU A 75 -5.59 15.17 3.73
CA LEU A 75 -6.36 15.48 4.93
C LEU A 75 -6.78 16.96 5.03
N GLY A 76 -6.42 17.81 4.05
CA GLY A 76 -6.75 19.24 4.05
C GLY A 76 -5.84 20.10 4.92
N ASN A 77 -4.73 19.53 5.42
CA ASN A 77 -3.75 20.24 6.22
C ASN A 77 -2.70 20.93 5.32
N ASN A 78 -2.07 21.98 5.86
CA ASN A 78 -0.95 22.69 5.22
C ASN A 78 0.32 22.49 6.06
N PRO A 79 1.05 21.37 5.86
CA PRO A 79 2.22 21.06 6.69
C PRO A 79 3.41 21.94 6.30
N THR A 80 4.29 22.16 7.26
CA THR A 80 5.62 22.71 7.02
C THR A 80 6.57 21.60 6.52
N TRP A 81 7.63 21.99 5.81
CA TRP A 81 8.67 21.04 5.41
C TRP A 81 9.32 20.34 6.61
N GLY A 82 9.54 21.06 7.71
CA GLY A 82 10.13 20.50 8.94
C GLY A 82 9.30 19.35 9.51
N GLU A 83 7.98 19.51 9.58
CA GLU A 83 7.06 18.45 10.05
C GLU A 83 7.08 17.23 9.12
N CYS A 84 7.09 17.45 7.80
CA CYS A 84 7.14 16.35 6.84
C CYS A 84 8.48 15.62 6.86
N VAL A 85 9.60 16.31 7.05
CA VAL A 85 10.94 15.70 7.20
C VAL A 85 11.01 14.86 8.46
N ALA A 86 10.52 15.39 9.59
CA ALA A 86 10.49 14.66 10.86
C ALA A 86 9.66 13.37 10.71
N THR A 87 8.48 13.47 10.09
CA THR A 87 7.60 12.32 9.82
C THR A 87 8.28 11.30 8.92
N ALA A 88 8.88 11.74 7.81
CA ALA A 88 9.53 10.85 6.86
C ALA A 88 10.75 10.14 7.47
N THR A 89 11.54 10.86 8.28
CA THR A 89 12.69 10.30 8.98
C THR A 89 12.26 9.27 10.03
N ASP A 90 11.23 9.56 10.83
CA ASP A 90 10.69 8.60 11.82
C ASP A 90 10.15 7.32 11.16
N ARG A 91 9.51 7.44 9.99
CA ARG A 91 9.02 6.26 9.26
C ARG A 91 10.17 5.44 8.69
N GLN A 92 11.19 6.10 8.11
CA GLN A 92 12.37 5.42 7.59
C GLN A 92 13.20 4.77 8.70
N SER A 93 13.31 5.38 9.88
CA SER A 93 14.12 4.86 11.01
C SER A 93 13.61 3.53 11.56
N ARG A 94 12.37 3.15 11.24
CA ARG A 94 11.79 1.85 11.62
C ARG A 94 12.36 0.68 10.79
N PHE A 95 12.93 0.97 9.63
CA PHE A 95 13.38 -0.05 8.68
C PHE A 95 14.86 0.11 8.29
N PHE A 96 15.43 1.30 8.48
CA PHE A 96 16.80 1.64 8.09
C PHE A 96 17.44 2.54 9.16
N ASP A 97 18.76 2.66 9.16
CA ASP A 97 19.46 3.71 9.91
C ASP A 97 19.22 5.06 9.22
N ALA A 98 18.06 5.66 9.49
CA ALA A 98 17.64 6.90 8.83
C ALA A 98 18.44 8.09 9.35
N ILE A 99 19.05 8.82 8.41
CA ILE A 99 19.73 10.09 8.68
C ILE A 99 18.80 11.21 8.26
N SER A 100 18.43 12.06 9.21
CA SER A 100 17.67 13.28 8.88
C SER A 100 18.55 14.19 8.02
N PRO A 101 18.10 14.62 6.84
CA PRO A 101 18.85 15.57 6.03
C PRO A 101 18.87 16.91 6.77
N SER A 102 20.03 17.59 6.74
CA SER A 102 20.16 18.94 7.31
C SER A 102 19.44 19.99 6.47
N GLU A 103 19.40 19.80 5.15
CA GLU A 103 18.73 20.65 4.18
C GLU A 103 18.09 19.80 3.08
N ILE A 104 17.04 20.32 2.44
CA ILE A 104 16.41 19.70 1.26
C ILE A 104 16.62 20.64 0.08
N SER A 105 17.29 20.14 -0.97
CA SER A 105 17.54 20.92 -2.19
C SER A 105 16.23 21.39 -2.85
N GLU A 106 16.29 22.47 -3.62
CA GLU A 106 15.12 22.94 -4.39
C GLU A 106 14.60 21.89 -5.38
N ASN A 107 15.50 21.09 -5.96
CA ASN A 107 15.13 19.99 -6.85
C ASN A 107 14.32 18.92 -6.10
N ASP A 108 14.76 18.53 -4.92
CA ASP A 108 14.08 17.53 -4.08
C ASP A 108 12.72 18.03 -3.59
N GLN A 109 12.63 19.30 -3.18
CA GLN A 109 11.35 19.92 -2.83
C GLN A 109 10.38 19.90 -4.01
N ARG A 110 10.85 20.25 -5.20
CA ARG A 110 10.04 20.23 -6.43
C ARG A 110 9.56 18.83 -6.78
N ILE A 111 10.41 17.82 -6.64
CA ILE A 111 10.01 16.42 -6.87
C ILE A 111 8.99 15.97 -5.84
N ALA A 112 9.25 16.22 -4.55
CA ALA A 112 8.37 15.82 -3.46
C ALA A 112 6.99 16.49 -3.57
N LEU A 113 6.95 17.79 -3.88
CA LEU A 113 5.70 18.51 -4.15
C LEU A 113 4.96 17.94 -5.35
N ARG A 114 5.66 17.65 -6.45
CA ARG A 114 5.02 17.07 -7.64
C ARG A 114 4.36 15.74 -7.34
N VAL A 115 5.07 14.84 -6.66
CA VAL A 115 4.54 13.54 -6.26
C VAL A 115 3.37 13.70 -5.28
N ALA A 116 3.48 14.63 -4.33
CA ALA A 116 2.41 14.94 -3.37
C ALA A 116 1.13 15.46 -4.06
N ASP A 117 1.27 16.37 -5.02
CA ASP A 117 0.13 16.92 -5.78
C ASP A 117 -0.53 15.86 -6.66
N ASN A 118 0.28 15.00 -7.28
CA ASN A 118 -0.22 13.85 -8.02
C ASN A 118 -0.99 12.89 -7.09
N LEU A 119 -0.45 12.61 -5.90
CA LEU A 119 -1.10 11.76 -4.90
C LEU A 119 -2.47 12.34 -4.49
N VAL A 120 -2.53 13.64 -4.16
CA VAL A 120 -3.79 14.31 -3.80
C VAL A 120 -4.81 14.22 -4.94
N THR A 121 -4.37 14.49 -6.16
CA THR A 121 -5.23 14.42 -7.35
C THR A 121 -5.78 13.02 -7.55
N MET A 122 -4.92 12.00 -7.48
CA MET A 122 -5.32 10.60 -7.70
C MET A 122 -6.22 10.07 -6.59
N VAL A 123 -5.97 10.39 -5.31
CA VAL A 123 -6.84 9.98 -4.19
C VAL A 123 -8.23 10.61 -4.34
N LYS A 124 -8.30 11.91 -4.68
CA LYS A 124 -9.58 12.60 -4.92
C LYS A 124 -10.32 12.05 -6.14
N GLN A 125 -9.59 11.64 -7.18
CA GLN A 125 -10.18 10.97 -8.34
C GLN A 125 -10.87 9.67 -7.91
N VAL A 126 -10.17 8.80 -7.18
CA VAL A 126 -10.75 7.54 -6.68
C VAL A 126 -11.98 7.79 -5.80
N ALA A 127 -11.93 8.79 -4.92
CA ALA A 127 -13.05 9.16 -4.08
C ALA A 127 -14.27 9.65 -4.88
N THR A 128 -14.02 10.43 -5.93
CA THR A 128 -15.05 10.91 -6.87
C THR A 128 -15.67 9.76 -7.64
N ASP A 129 -14.85 8.85 -8.16
CA ASP A 129 -15.30 7.67 -8.92
C ASP A 129 -16.15 6.73 -8.05
N CYS A 130 -15.88 6.69 -6.74
CA CYS A 130 -16.62 5.88 -5.77
C CYS A 130 -17.81 6.63 -5.13
N ASP A 131 -18.03 7.91 -5.44
CA ASP A 131 -18.98 8.81 -4.76
C ASP A 131 -18.94 8.64 -3.22
N SER A 132 -17.73 8.71 -2.65
CA SER A 132 -17.49 8.32 -1.27
C SER A 132 -16.54 9.29 -0.55
N ALA A 133 -16.70 9.37 0.77
CA ALA A 133 -15.72 10.01 1.62
C ALA A 133 -14.38 9.27 1.55
N TYR A 134 -13.28 10.03 1.72
CA TYR A 134 -11.92 9.51 1.71
C TYR A 134 -11.16 9.98 2.94
N GLY A 135 -10.08 9.26 3.26
CA GLY A 135 -9.20 9.58 4.37
C GLY A 135 -7.89 8.83 4.30
N ALA A 136 -7.02 9.09 5.27
CA ALA A 136 -5.71 8.46 5.40
C ALA A 136 -5.70 7.41 6.52
N ALA A 137 -4.67 6.56 6.50
CA ALA A 137 -4.35 5.66 7.60
C ALA A 137 -5.52 4.77 8.08
N PRO A 138 -6.31 4.14 7.20
CA PRO A 138 -7.35 3.21 7.64
C PRO A 138 -6.73 2.04 8.41
N VAL A 139 -7.44 1.56 9.44
CA VAL A 139 -7.00 0.39 10.20
C VAL A 139 -7.05 -0.85 9.31
N ILE A 140 -5.96 -1.61 9.29
CA ILE A 140 -5.94 -2.99 8.81
C ILE A 140 -6.01 -3.89 10.04
N PRO A 141 -7.11 -4.64 10.26
CA PRO A 141 -7.25 -5.49 11.43
C PRO A 141 -6.11 -6.51 11.58
N GLY A 142 -5.77 -6.87 12.81
CA GLY A 142 -4.91 -8.01 13.09
C GLY A 142 -5.68 -9.33 13.00
N PHE A 143 -4.96 -10.44 12.92
CA PHE A 143 -5.55 -11.77 13.02
C PHE A 143 -4.57 -12.74 13.68
N ARG A 144 -4.97 -13.34 14.79
CA ARG A 144 -4.13 -14.24 15.61
C ARG A 144 -2.84 -13.53 16.04
N TRP A 145 -1.67 -14.01 15.61
CA TRP A 145 -0.39 -13.39 15.92
C TRP A 145 0.01 -12.25 14.97
N ILE A 146 -0.73 -12.07 13.87
CA ILE A 146 -0.56 -10.93 12.97
C ILE A 146 -1.12 -9.70 13.67
N ALA A 147 -0.28 -8.70 13.86
CA ALA A 147 -0.68 -7.45 14.50
C ALA A 147 -1.61 -6.64 13.59
N SER A 148 -2.40 -5.75 14.17
CA SER A 148 -3.08 -4.71 13.38
C SER A 148 -2.05 -3.81 12.71
N GLY A 149 -2.39 -3.32 11.52
CA GLY A 149 -1.59 -2.38 10.76
C GLY A 149 -2.42 -1.21 10.28
N THR A 150 -1.84 -0.48 9.33
CA THR A 150 -2.43 0.74 8.77
C THR A 150 -2.20 0.74 7.26
N GLY A 151 -3.27 0.97 6.49
CA GLY A 151 -3.18 1.21 5.05
C GLY A 151 -2.81 2.65 4.75
N ASP A 152 -2.55 2.99 3.49
CA ASP A 152 -2.15 4.35 3.15
C ASP A 152 -3.37 5.30 3.13
N PHE A 153 -4.39 4.99 2.31
CA PHE A 153 -5.63 5.77 2.22
C PHE A 153 -6.85 4.85 2.00
N PHE A 154 -8.05 5.44 2.11
CA PHE A 154 -9.30 4.79 1.72
C PHE A 154 -10.24 5.78 1.01
N ALA A 155 -11.16 5.23 0.22
CA ALA A 155 -12.35 5.90 -0.30
C ALA A 155 -13.55 4.95 -0.17
N GLY A 156 -14.48 5.23 0.75
CA GLY A 156 -15.59 4.32 1.05
C GLY A 156 -15.11 2.91 1.42
N SER A 157 -15.48 1.91 0.61
CA SER A 157 -15.07 0.49 0.78
C SER A 157 -13.84 0.08 -0.06
N THR A 158 -13.13 1.08 -0.59
CA THR A 158 -11.93 0.91 -1.43
C THR A 158 -10.69 1.30 -0.63
N LEU A 159 -9.76 0.36 -0.46
CA LEU A 159 -8.41 0.67 0.01
C LEU A 159 -7.59 1.31 -1.09
N ILE A 160 -6.71 2.25 -0.74
CA ILE A 160 -5.76 2.84 -1.68
C ILE A 160 -4.37 2.62 -1.11
N GLU A 161 -3.52 1.94 -1.88
CA GLU A 161 -2.14 1.63 -1.53
C GLU A 161 -1.19 2.29 -2.53
N VAL A 162 -0.22 3.04 -2.01
CA VAL A 162 0.63 3.94 -2.78
C VAL A 162 2.02 3.36 -2.94
N LYS A 163 2.53 3.36 -4.17
CA LYS A 163 3.88 2.91 -4.52
C LYS A 163 4.60 3.95 -5.37
N CYS A 164 5.73 4.46 -4.89
CA CYS A 164 6.59 5.36 -5.67
C CYS A 164 7.68 4.60 -6.43
N ILE A 165 7.27 3.74 -7.37
CA ILE A 165 8.17 2.83 -8.11
C ILE A 165 8.44 3.32 -9.54
N ALA A 166 9.54 2.87 -10.16
CA ALA A 166 9.90 3.28 -11.52
C ALA A 166 9.13 2.52 -12.61
N GLY A 167 8.61 1.33 -12.30
CA GLY A 167 7.96 0.46 -13.27
C GLY A 167 6.60 -0.05 -12.77
N ASN A 168 6.28 -1.28 -13.18
CA ASN A 168 5.05 -1.97 -12.85
C ASN A 168 4.99 -2.42 -11.38
N PHE A 169 3.79 -2.59 -10.85
CA PHE A 169 3.56 -3.19 -9.54
C PHE A 169 4.04 -4.65 -9.54
N SER A 170 4.75 -5.01 -8.50
CA SER A 170 5.36 -6.32 -8.32
C SER A 170 4.41 -7.31 -7.65
N ALA A 171 4.73 -8.61 -7.70
CA ALA A 171 3.98 -9.63 -6.97
C ALA A 171 3.92 -9.37 -5.45
N ALA A 172 4.90 -8.67 -4.88
CA ALA A 172 4.89 -8.29 -3.47
C ALA A 172 3.77 -7.28 -3.16
N ASP A 173 3.50 -6.36 -4.08
CA ASP A 173 2.44 -5.35 -3.92
C ASP A 173 1.06 -6.01 -3.93
N TYR A 174 0.81 -6.94 -4.87
CA TYR A 174 -0.43 -7.70 -4.90
C TYR A 174 -0.59 -8.65 -3.70
N ARG A 175 0.51 -9.24 -3.20
CA ARG A 175 0.48 -10.01 -1.94
C ARG A 175 0.08 -9.15 -0.75
N GLN A 176 0.59 -7.92 -0.66
CA GLN A 176 0.20 -7.00 0.40
C GLN A 176 -1.30 -6.68 0.33
N VAL A 177 -1.82 -6.40 -0.87
CA VAL A 177 -3.26 -6.19 -1.10
C VAL A 177 -4.09 -7.41 -0.69
N ALA A 178 -3.65 -8.62 -1.04
CA ALA A 178 -4.30 -9.86 -0.65
C ALA A 178 -4.30 -10.10 0.87
N MET A 179 -3.20 -9.75 1.55
CA MET A 179 -3.12 -9.79 3.03
C MET A 179 -4.14 -8.84 3.66
N TYR A 180 -4.21 -7.60 3.17
CA TYR A 180 -5.12 -6.59 3.72
C TYR A 180 -6.59 -7.01 3.59
N TRP A 181 -6.95 -7.61 2.46
CA TRP A 181 -8.27 -8.21 2.29
C TRP A 181 -8.51 -9.39 3.26
N LEU A 182 -7.58 -10.36 3.34
CA LEU A 182 -7.73 -11.51 4.23
C LEU A 182 -8.01 -11.11 5.68
N LEU A 183 -7.26 -10.13 6.19
CA LEU A 183 -7.40 -9.64 7.55
C LEU A 183 -8.71 -8.89 7.77
N SER A 184 -9.12 -8.09 6.77
CA SER A 184 -10.41 -7.40 6.80
C SER A 184 -11.59 -8.39 6.76
N TYR A 185 -11.50 -9.43 5.92
CA TYR A 185 -12.51 -10.47 5.85
C TYR A 185 -12.60 -11.29 7.15
N ALA A 186 -11.46 -11.63 7.74
CA ALA A 186 -11.42 -12.31 9.03
C ALA A 186 -12.15 -11.49 10.11
N ALA A 187 -11.85 -10.20 10.21
CA ALA A 187 -12.51 -9.30 11.15
C ALA A 187 -14.02 -9.15 10.86
N ALA A 188 -14.42 -9.08 9.59
CA ALA A 188 -15.82 -9.00 9.19
C ALA A 188 -16.61 -10.25 9.62
N VAL A 189 -16.03 -11.45 9.48
CA VAL A 189 -16.65 -12.71 9.93
C VAL A 189 -16.83 -12.73 11.46
N GLU A 190 -15.86 -12.23 12.23
CA GLU A 190 -15.92 -12.22 13.69
C GLU A 190 -16.86 -11.17 14.26
N THR A 191 -16.93 -9.99 13.63
CA THR A 191 -17.62 -8.82 14.18
C THR A 191 -18.96 -8.50 13.50
N GLY A 192 -19.24 -9.10 12.35
CA GLY A 192 -20.38 -8.74 11.50
C GLY A 192 -20.22 -7.40 10.77
N ASN A 193 -19.04 -6.78 10.84
CA ASN A 193 -18.72 -5.54 10.11
C ASN A 193 -18.42 -5.81 8.63
N TYR A 194 -18.14 -4.74 7.88
CA TYR A 194 -17.81 -4.82 6.46
C TYR A 194 -16.35 -5.17 6.20
N GLU A 195 -16.12 -6.01 5.19
CA GLU A 195 -14.80 -6.21 4.58
C GLU A 195 -14.51 -5.15 3.50
N TRP A 196 -13.24 -4.95 3.18
CA TRP A 196 -12.84 -4.18 1.99
C TRP A 196 -13.35 -4.86 0.72
N ARG A 197 -13.97 -4.08 -0.18
CA ARG A 197 -14.55 -4.59 -1.44
C ARG A 197 -13.59 -4.48 -2.62
N SER A 198 -12.74 -3.47 -2.59
CA SER A 198 -11.73 -3.28 -3.62
C SER A 198 -10.47 -2.64 -3.06
N CYS A 199 -9.42 -2.67 -3.85
CA CYS A 199 -8.18 -1.96 -3.60
C CYS A 199 -7.69 -1.29 -4.88
N VAL A 200 -7.10 -0.12 -4.73
CA VAL A 200 -6.38 0.60 -5.76
C VAL A 200 -4.89 0.54 -5.42
N LEU A 201 -4.09 0.00 -6.35
CA LEU A 201 -2.65 0.25 -6.36
C LEU A 201 -2.39 1.50 -7.19
N MET A 202 -1.76 2.52 -6.60
CA MET A 202 -1.45 3.76 -7.31
C MET A 202 0.02 4.14 -7.22
N ASN A 203 0.51 4.78 -8.27
CA ASN A 203 1.86 5.28 -8.37
C ASN A 203 1.85 6.77 -8.76
N PRO A 204 1.90 7.69 -7.77
CA PRO A 204 1.84 9.12 -8.03
C PRO A 204 3.10 9.67 -8.72
N ARG A 205 4.19 8.91 -8.77
CA ARG A 205 5.38 9.27 -9.55
C ARG A 205 5.13 9.13 -11.05
N THR A 206 4.45 8.07 -11.47
CA THR A 206 4.22 7.74 -12.89
C THR A 206 2.79 8.00 -13.36
N GLY A 207 1.88 8.36 -12.45
CA GLY A 207 0.47 8.58 -12.75
C GLY A 207 -0.31 7.29 -13.03
N LYS A 208 0.24 6.12 -12.70
CA LYS A 208 -0.40 4.82 -12.96
C LYS A 208 -1.30 4.39 -11.81
N LEU A 209 -2.43 3.78 -12.15
CA LEU A 209 -3.41 3.27 -11.21
C LEU A 209 -3.96 1.92 -11.67
N VAL A 210 -4.03 0.93 -10.79
CA VAL A 210 -4.66 -0.38 -11.04
C VAL A 210 -5.81 -0.60 -10.05
N ASN A 211 -7.00 -0.84 -10.58
CA ASN A 211 -8.19 -1.21 -9.80
C ASN A 211 -8.22 -2.73 -9.58
N ILE A 212 -8.52 -3.16 -8.35
CA ILE A 212 -8.61 -4.56 -7.95
C ILE A 212 -9.92 -4.77 -7.21
N HIS A 213 -10.89 -5.44 -7.84
CA HIS A 213 -12.09 -5.91 -7.15
C HIS A 213 -11.79 -7.25 -6.46
N PHE A 214 -12.04 -7.35 -5.16
CA PHE A 214 -11.58 -8.54 -4.42
C PHE A 214 -12.29 -9.82 -4.85
N ASP A 215 -13.58 -9.77 -5.20
CA ASP A 215 -14.30 -10.95 -5.70
C ASP A 215 -13.64 -11.53 -6.95
N GLU A 216 -13.26 -10.68 -7.91
CA GLU A 216 -12.55 -11.10 -9.12
C GLU A 216 -11.13 -11.57 -8.78
N PHE A 217 -10.40 -10.80 -7.96
CA PHE A 217 -9.04 -11.14 -7.56
C PHE A 217 -8.97 -12.52 -6.90
N ILE A 218 -9.91 -12.82 -5.99
CA ILE A 218 -10.00 -14.10 -5.30
C ILE A 218 -10.38 -15.22 -6.28
N HIS A 219 -11.30 -14.96 -7.20
CA HIS A 219 -11.66 -15.94 -8.23
C HIS A 219 -10.45 -16.34 -9.08
N LEU A 220 -9.63 -15.36 -9.48
CA LEU A 220 -8.43 -15.60 -10.30
C LEU A 220 -7.27 -16.22 -9.52
N THR A 221 -7.10 -15.86 -8.24
CA THR A 221 -5.89 -16.21 -7.48
C THR A 221 -6.09 -17.31 -6.44
N GLY A 222 -7.32 -17.53 -5.98
CA GLY A 222 -7.67 -18.45 -4.89
C GLY A 222 -7.64 -19.94 -5.24
N GLY A 223 -7.37 -20.29 -6.51
CA GLY A 223 -7.27 -21.69 -6.94
C GLY A 223 -8.59 -22.46 -6.84
N GLY A 224 -9.73 -21.79 -7.10
CA GLY A 224 -11.07 -22.37 -7.03
C GLY A 224 -11.70 -22.40 -5.64
N ARG A 225 -10.97 -21.97 -4.59
CA ARG A 225 -11.48 -21.87 -3.23
C ARG A 225 -12.42 -20.68 -3.07
N SER A 226 -13.46 -20.85 -2.27
CA SER A 226 -14.31 -19.78 -1.75
C SER A 226 -13.56 -18.90 -0.73
N LYS A 227 -14.12 -17.71 -0.44
CA LYS A 227 -13.58 -16.81 0.61
C LYS A 227 -13.44 -17.51 1.97
N VAL A 228 -14.42 -18.33 2.33
CA VAL A 228 -14.43 -19.08 3.61
C VAL A 228 -13.31 -20.12 3.64
N GLU A 229 -13.14 -20.91 2.57
CA GLU A 229 -12.07 -21.90 2.48
C GLU A 229 -10.68 -21.25 2.49
N ILE A 230 -10.54 -20.08 1.85
CA ILE A 230 -9.32 -19.28 1.89
C ILE A 230 -8.99 -18.83 3.31
N LEU A 231 -9.97 -18.30 4.05
CA LEU A 231 -9.78 -17.90 5.44
C LEU A 231 -9.44 -19.09 6.34
N GLN A 232 -10.10 -20.24 6.15
CA GLN A 232 -9.80 -21.47 6.88
C GLN A 232 -8.39 -21.98 6.62
N ALA A 233 -7.95 -22.01 5.35
CA ALA A 233 -6.61 -22.40 4.97
C ALA A 233 -5.55 -21.44 5.54
N PHE A 234 -5.83 -20.14 5.53
CA PHE A 234 -4.98 -19.12 6.14
C PHE A 234 -4.86 -19.33 7.65
N ALA A 235 -5.98 -19.49 8.34
CA ALA A 235 -6.04 -19.77 9.76
C ALA A 235 -5.27 -21.05 10.12
N ALA A 236 -5.42 -22.14 9.37
CA ALA A 236 -4.66 -23.37 9.57
C ALA A 236 -3.15 -23.13 9.42
N THR A 237 -2.73 -22.49 8.32
CA THR A 237 -1.32 -22.17 8.04
C THR A 237 -0.68 -21.33 9.16
N LEU A 238 -1.39 -20.33 9.68
CA LEU A 238 -0.90 -19.51 10.79
C LEU A 238 -0.78 -20.30 12.11
N THR A 239 -1.62 -21.31 12.33
CA THR A 239 -1.55 -22.19 13.52
C THR A 239 -0.28 -23.03 13.49
N ASP A 240 0.06 -23.58 12.32
CA ASP A 240 1.22 -24.47 12.20
C ASP A 240 2.54 -23.72 12.32
N ILE A 241 2.57 -22.45 11.88
CA ILE A 241 3.74 -21.58 12.06
C ILE A 241 3.97 -21.22 13.54
N GLN A 242 2.91 -21.07 14.35
CA GLN A 242 3.04 -20.77 15.79
C GLN A 242 3.63 -21.91 16.62
N LYS A 243 3.68 -23.14 16.09
CA LYS A 243 4.25 -24.30 16.78
C LYS A 243 5.79 -24.33 16.72
N PHE A 244 6.40 -23.39 16.00
CA PHE A 244 7.86 -23.21 15.87
C PHE A 244 8.31 -21.89 16.52
#